data_AF-A0A0M0WBY7-F1
#
_entry.id   AF-A0A0M0WBY7-F1
#
_cell.length_a   1.000
_cell.length_b   1.000
_cell.length_c   1.000
_cell.angle_alpha   90.00
_cell.angle_beta   90.00
_cell.angle_gamma   90.00
#
_symmetry.space_group_name_H-M   'P 1'
#
loop_
_entity.id
_entity.type
_entity.pdbx_description
1 polymer ?
#
loop_
_entity_poly.entity_id
_entity_poly.type
_entity_poly.pdbx_seq_one_letter_code
_entity_poly.pdbx_strand_id
1 'polypeptide(L)'
;MYPQQVHSYLRQFFIENDCRILGEDHHYLTVQLTVDIDKRIMNRPFYWQYVEATNSEANPAQVTFITNQTVSPGSLYGEVIHFGSPRMNQLFLATRELGAYVQLFEKVDNAIGQVILTPWLGVNFKVSYCCDRTKEMLYSFGINLLTGIIKEDFHETICESEFDTVPADNAFHVQCIIKPVRALERLNATIEKIIERDDHSWATEAKKRWQRDQRVLDYFYEEEEDKPECYDIEKKALEEQYDTKIKIEIINGGLFYLY
;
A
#
# COMPACT_ATOMS: atom_id res chain seq x y z
N MET A 1 -6.02 13.05 -6.34
CA MET A 1 -4.89 12.97 -7.29
C MET A 1 -5.31 13.66 -8.58
N TYR A 2 -4.55 14.65 -9.04
CA TYR A 2 -4.86 15.40 -10.27
C TYR A 2 -4.56 14.57 -11.53
N PRO A 3 -5.16 14.88 -12.69
CA PRO A 3 -4.93 14.13 -13.94
C PRO A 3 -3.45 13.93 -14.30
N GLN A 4 -2.63 14.97 -14.11
CA GLN A 4 -1.18 14.90 -14.35
C GLN A 4 -0.48 13.89 -13.43
N GLN A 5 -0.87 13.85 -12.15
CA GLN A 5 -0.33 12.88 -11.21
C GLN A 5 -0.74 11.45 -11.58
N VAL A 6 -1.99 11.25 -12.04
CA VAL A 6 -2.45 9.95 -12.54
C VAL A 6 -1.60 9.53 -13.75
N HIS A 7 -1.35 10.43 -14.68
CA HIS A 7 -0.51 10.16 -15.85
C HIS A 7 0.92 9.74 -15.45
N SER A 8 1.59 10.53 -14.60
CA SER A 8 2.93 10.21 -14.11
C SER A 8 2.99 8.88 -13.38
N TYR A 9 1.97 8.58 -12.55
CA TYR A 9 1.87 7.31 -11.85
C TYR A 9 1.76 6.12 -12.81
N LEU A 10 0.87 6.20 -13.82
CA LEU A 10 0.69 5.13 -14.79
C LEU A 10 1.98 4.86 -15.57
N ARG A 11 2.62 5.93 -16.03
CA ARG A 11 3.89 5.85 -16.72
C ARG A 11 4.94 5.14 -15.87
N GLN A 12 5.12 5.55 -14.61
CA GLN A 12 6.07 4.89 -13.72
C GLN A 12 5.71 3.43 -13.50
N PHE A 13 4.46 3.13 -13.18
CA PHE A 13 3.99 1.76 -12.94
C PHE A 13 4.31 0.84 -14.13
N PHE A 14 4.02 1.27 -15.35
CA PHE A 14 4.27 0.43 -16.53
C PHE A 14 5.75 0.30 -16.87
N ILE A 15 6.56 1.33 -16.67
CA ILE A 15 8.02 1.27 -16.86
C ILE A 15 8.65 0.28 -15.86
N GLU A 16 8.32 0.40 -14.57
CA GLU A 16 8.85 -0.47 -13.51
C GLU A 16 8.42 -1.93 -13.64
N ASN A 17 7.39 -2.21 -14.44
CA ASN A 17 6.89 -3.55 -14.71
C ASN A 17 7.20 -4.03 -16.14
N ASP A 18 8.23 -3.45 -16.76
CA ASP A 18 8.74 -3.81 -18.08
C ASP A 18 7.69 -3.80 -19.20
N CYS A 19 6.61 -3.02 -19.03
CA CYS A 19 5.60 -2.85 -20.05
C CYS A 19 6.09 -1.84 -21.09
N ARG A 20 5.98 -2.19 -22.37
CA ARG A 20 6.46 -1.33 -23.44
C ARG A 20 5.46 -0.20 -23.70
N ILE A 21 5.89 1.05 -23.55
CA ILE A 21 5.12 2.21 -23.97
C ILE A 21 5.16 2.30 -25.51
N LEU A 22 3.99 2.27 -26.13
CA LEU A 22 3.81 2.34 -27.58
C LEU A 22 3.43 3.75 -28.06
N GLY A 23 2.77 4.53 -27.20
CA GLY A 23 2.40 5.91 -27.48
C GLY A 23 2.17 6.66 -26.19
N GLU A 24 2.70 7.87 -26.10
CA GLU A 24 2.59 8.72 -24.91
C GLU A 24 2.25 10.14 -25.37
N ASP A 25 1.24 10.72 -24.75
CA ASP A 25 0.92 12.14 -24.83
C ASP A 25 0.45 12.62 -23.44
N HIS A 26 0.39 13.93 -23.21
CA HIS A 26 -0.09 14.51 -21.95
C HIS A 26 -1.50 14.06 -21.53
N HIS A 27 -2.29 13.53 -22.47
CA HIS A 27 -3.68 13.16 -22.25
C HIS A 27 -3.92 11.65 -22.29
N TYR A 28 -3.03 10.86 -22.89
CA TYR A 28 -3.19 9.41 -22.99
C TYR A 28 -1.86 8.64 -22.95
N LEU A 29 -1.94 7.37 -22.55
CA LEU A 29 -0.80 6.45 -22.50
C LEU A 29 -1.21 5.10 -23.10
N THR A 30 -0.57 4.71 -24.19
CA THR A 30 -0.75 3.40 -24.84
C THR A 30 0.41 2.48 -24.48
N VAL A 31 0.09 1.33 -23.89
CA VAL A 31 1.07 0.35 -23.42
C VAL A 31 0.77 -1.04 -23.96
N GLN A 32 1.82 -1.79 -24.26
CA GLN A 32 1.78 -3.24 -24.40
C GLN A 32 2.05 -3.84 -23.03
N LEU A 33 1.08 -4.58 -22.50
CA LEU A 33 1.23 -5.24 -21.21
C LEU A 33 2.16 -6.44 -21.31
N THR A 34 2.81 -6.77 -20.20
CA THR A 34 3.43 -8.08 -20.00
C THR A 34 2.36 -9.12 -19.63
N VAL A 35 2.70 -10.41 -19.73
CA VAL A 35 1.82 -11.51 -19.29
C VAL A 35 1.40 -11.33 -17.83
N ASP A 36 2.35 -10.94 -16.99
CA ASP A 36 2.18 -10.82 -15.54
C ASP A 36 1.22 -9.68 -15.17
N ILE A 37 1.36 -8.52 -15.83
CA ILE A 37 0.51 -7.35 -15.59
C ILE A 37 -0.88 -7.54 -16.21
N ASP A 38 -0.99 -8.11 -17.41
CA ASP A 38 -2.27 -8.42 -18.03
C ASP A 38 -3.12 -9.31 -17.09
N LYS A 39 -2.56 -10.40 -16.57
CA LYS A 39 -3.24 -11.28 -15.61
C LYS A 39 -3.75 -10.55 -14.36
N ARG A 40 -2.99 -9.58 -13.85
CA ARG A 40 -3.36 -8.80 -12.65
C ARG A 40 -4.48 -7.80 -12.90
N ILE A 41 -4.44 -7.09 -14.04
CA ILE A 41 -5.35 -5.96 -14.25
C ILE A 41 -6.49 -6.32 -15.21
N MET A 42 -6.26 -7.02 -16.31
CA MET A 42 -7.22 -7.10 -17.43
C MET A 42 -8.42 -8.03 -17.22
N ASN A 43 -8.57 -8.67 -16.05
CA ASN A 43 -9.72 -9.53 -15.69
C ASN A 43 -10.11 -10.52 -16.80
N ARG A 44 -9.14 -11.18 -17.41
CA ARG A 44 -9.36 -12.16 -18.50
C ARG A 44 -8.96 -13.60 -18.11
N PRO A 45 -9.54 -14.17 -17.03
CA PRO A 45 -9.12 -15.47 -16.50
C PRO A 45 -9.31 -16.61 -17.50
N PHE A 46 -10.41 -16.61 -18.26
CA PHE A 46 -10.68 -17.67 -19.24
C PHE A 46 -9.70 -17.68 -20.42
N TYR A 47 -9.22 -16.50 -20.85
CA TYR A 47 -8.19 -16.41 -21.88
C TYR A 47 -6.89 -17.05 -21.39
N TRP A 48 -6.44 -16.69 -20.19
CA TRP A 48 -5.21 -17.23 -19.62
C TRP A 48 -5.30 -18.72 -19.31
N GLN A 49 -6.43 -19.19 -18.78
CA GLN A 49 -6.68 -20.62 -18.57
C GLN A 49 -6.59 -21.40 -19.89
N TYR A 50 -7.15 -20.89 -20.97
CA TYR A 50 -7.07 -21.53 -22.28
C TYR A 50 -5.64 -21.56 -22.82
N VAL A 51 -4.93 -20.43 -22.77
CA VAL A 51 -3.54 -20.32 -23.24
C VAL A 51 -2.63 -21.30 -22.48
N GLU A 52 -2.79 -21.40 -21.16
CA GLU A 52 -2.03 -22.33 -20.31
C GLU A 52 -2.39 -23.79 -20.57
N ALA A 53 -3.68 -24.11 -20.71
CA ALA A 53 -4.13 -25.47 -20.96
C ALA A 53 -3.69 -26.00 -22.33
N THR A 54 -3.61 -25.12 -23.32
CA THR A 54 -3.23 -25.47 -24.70
C THR A 54 -1.75 -25.26 -25.00
N ASN A 55 -0.99 -24.70 -24.05
CA ASN A 55 0.39 -24.24 -24.24
C ASN A 55 0.56 -23.36 -25.48
N SER A 56 -0.43 -22.50 -25.73
CA SER A 56 -0.46 -21.57 -26.87
C SER A 56 0.45 -20.36 -26.62
N GLU A 57 0.81 -19.65 -27.67
CA GLU A 57 1.57 -18.40 -27.55
C GLU A 57 0.74 -17.32 -26.84
N ALA A 58 1.33 -16.72 -25.80
CA ALA A 58 0.68 -15.68 -25.02
C ALA A 58 0.61 -14.37 -25.82
N ASN A 59 -0.57 -13.75 -25.84
CA ASN A 59 -0.80 -12.46 -26.47
C ASN A 59 -1.42 -11.47 -25.47
N PRO A 60 -0.59 -10.82 -24.63
CA PRO A 60 -1.05 -9.82 -23.67
C PRO A 60 -1.73 -8.63 -24.37
N ALA A 61 -2.65 -7.97 -23.66
CA ALA A 61 -3.38 -6.84 -24.19
C ALA A 61 -2.49 -5.63 -24.47
N GLN A 62 -2.80 -4.93 -25.56
CA GLN A 62 -2.43 -3.53 -25.75
C GLN A 62 -3.59 -2.66 -25.26
N VAL A 63 -3.29 -1.66 -24.42
CA VAL A 63 -4.33 -0.80 -23.83
C VAL A 63 -3.92 0.67 -23.96
N THR A 64 -4.88 1.51 -24.32
CA THR A 64 -4.75 2.98 -24.30
C THR A 64 -5.53 3.53 -23.11
N PHE A 65 -4.83 4.17 -22.18
CA PHE A 65 -5.42 4.84 -21.02
C PHE A 65 -5.56 6.33 -21.28
N ILE A 66 -6.77 6.88 -21.14
CA ILE A 66 -7.06 8.31 -21.34
C ILE A 66 -7.13 8.98 -19.95
N THR A 67 -6.12 9.79 -19.64
CA THR A 67 -5.94 10.44 -18.33
C THR A 67 -6.60 11.82 -18.24
N ASN A 68 -6.88 12.46 -19.38
CA ASN A 68 -7.58 13.74 -19.41
C ASN A 68 -8.65 13.75 -20.51
N GLN A 69 -9.92 13.84 -20.10
CA GLN A 69 -11.09 13.80 -20.99
C GLN A 69 -11.36 15.12 -21.73
N THR A 70 -10.81 16.24 -21.26
CA THR A 70 -11.18 17.57 -21.79
C THR A 70 -10.63 17.87 -23.18
N VAL A 71 -9.66 17.09 -23.65
CA VAL A 71 -8.92 17.38 -24.88
C VAL A 71 -9.09 16.29 -25.93
N SER A 72 -9.92 15.26 -25.71
CA SER A 72 -10.09 14.15 -26.66
C SER A 72 -10.53 14.64 -28.05
N PRO A 73 -9.63 14.77 -29.04
CA PRO A 73 -10.03 15.06 -30.41
C PRO A 73 -10.60 13.73 -30.93
N GLY A 74 -11.81 13.77 -31.49
CA GLY A 74 -12.53 12.55 -31.87
C GLY A 74 -11.65 11.54 -32.62
N SER A 75 -11.55 10.32 -32.07
CA SER A 75 -11.05 9.04 -32.64
C SER A 75 -10.11 8.24 -31.72
N LEU A 76 -9.72 8.73 -30.55
CA LEU A 76 -8.93 7.94 -29.59
C LEU A 76 -9.81 6.88 -28.92
N TYR A 77 -9.65 5.61 -29.33
CA TYR A 77 -10.22 4.45 -28.64
C TYR A 77 -9.34 4.08 -27.45
N GLY A 78 -9.87 4.21 -26.24
CA GLY A 78 -9.14 3.91 -25.01
C GLY A 78 -10.05 3.88 -23.78
N GLU A 79 -9.51 3.35 -22.68
CA GLU A 79 -10.17 3.30 -21.38
C GLU A 79 -9.88 4.61 -20.62
N VAL A 80 -10.92 5.29 -20.18
CA VAL A 80 -10.74 6.50 -19.38
C VAL A 80 -10.36 6.16 -17.95
N ILE A 81 -9.25 6.71 -17.48
CA ILE A 81 -8.72 6.49 -16.14
C ILE A 81 -8.62 7.80 -15.36
N HIS A 82 -9.10 7.76 -14.12
CA HIS A 82 -9.06 8.89 -13.19
C HIS A 82 -8.96 8.34 -11.78
N PHE A 83 -8.64 9.20 -10.82
CA PHE A 83 -8.62 8.82 -9.42
C PHE A 83 -10.01 8.34 -8.97
N GLY A 84 -10.10 7.10 -8.49
CA GLY A 84 -11.36 6.45 -8.13
C GLY A 84 -11.95 5.52 -9.21
N SER A 85 -11.38 5.47 -10.41
CA SER A 85 -11.82 4.49 -11.41
C SER A 85 -11.45 3.05 -10.99
N PRO A 86 -12.26 2.03 -11.36
CA PRO A 86 -11.98 0.64 -11.00
C PRO A 86 -10.59 0.18 -11.42
N ARG A 87 -10.15 0.58 -12.62
CA ARG A 87 -8.82 0.27 -13.15
C ARG A 87 -7.70 0.88 -12.33
N MET A 88 -7.86 2.13 -11.89
CA MET A 88 -6.88 2.78 -11.04
C MET A 88 -6.73 2.02 -9.71
N ASN A 89 -7.85 1.58 -9.13
CA ASN A 89 -7.82 0.77 -7.91
C ASN A 89 -7.10 -0.58 -8.13
N GLN A 90 -7.31 -1.25 -9.26
CA GLN A 90 -6.58 -2.47 -9.60
C GLN A 90 -5.08 -2.24 -9.72
N LEU A 91 -4.66 -1.12 -10.32
CA LEU A 91 -3.24 -0.76 -10.43
C LEU A 91 -2.62 -0.46 -9.06
N PHE A 92 -3.36 0.21 -8.16
CA PHE A 92 -2.91 0.40 -6.78
C PHE A 92 -2.77 -0.91 -6.03
N LEU A 93 -3.72 -1.84 -6.18
CA LEU A 93 -3.62 -3.17 -5.58
C LEU A 93 -2.41 -3.94 -6.12
N ALA A 94 -2.22 -3.97 -7.44
CA ALA A 94 -1.07 -4.61 -8.06
C ALA A 94 0.26 -3.99 -7.57
N THR A 95 0.32 -2.66 -7.44
CA THR A 95 1.52 -1.97 -6.91
C THR A 95 1.81 -2.35 -5.48
N ARG A 96 0.79 -2.45 -4.63
CA ARG A 96 0.94 -2.90 -3.25
C ARG A 96 1.42 -4.34 -3.16
N GLU A 97 0.93 -5.23 -4.01
CA GLU A 97 1.34 -6.63 -4.05
C GLU A 97 2.79 -6.79 -4.52
N LEU A 98 3.16 -6.11 -5.61
CA LEU A 98 4.50 -6.18 -6.20
C LEU A 98 5.56 -5.49 -5.32
N GLY A 99 5.17 -4.40 -4.65
CA GLY A 99 6.03 -3.65 -3.73
C GLY A 99 5.93 -4.06 -2.27
N ALA A 100 5.29 -5.20 -1.95
CA ALA A 100 5.07 -5.62 -0.58
C ALA A 100 6.36 -5.98 0.16
N TYR A 101 7.33 -6.56 -0.57
CA TYR A 101 8.59 -7.02 -0.02
C TYR A 101 9.75 -6.85 -1.00
N VAL A 102 10.86 -6.29 -0.52
CA VAL A 102 12.10 -6.16 -1.31
C VAL A 102 13.29 -6.75 -0.57
N GLN A 103 14.31 -7.15 -1.33
CA GLN A 103 15.62 -7.45 -0.79
C GLN A 103 16.66 -6.65 -1.57
N LEU A 104 17.39 -5.79 -0.87
CA LEU A 104 18.28 -4.79 -1.48
C LEU A 104 19.63 -4.75 -0.77
N PHE A 105 20.68 -4.46 -1.54
CA PHE A 105 22.06 -4.35 -1.08
C PHE A 105 22.54 -2.95 -1.38
N GLU A 106 23.08 -2.28 -0.36
CA GLU A 106 23.64 -0.94 -0.53
C GLU A 106 24.80 -0.98 -1.52
N LYS A 107 24.81 -0.04 -2.46
CA LYS A 107 25.88 0.08 -3.43
C LYS A 107 27.16 0.49 -2.75
N VAL A 108 28.19 -0.32 -2.94
CA VAL A 108 29.54 -0.05 -2.45
C VAL A 108 30.41 0.30 -3.65
N ASP A 109 31.19 1.37 -3.53
CA ASP A 109 32.19 1.70 -4.55
C ASP A 109 33.25 0.58 -4.60
N ASN A 110 33.50 0.05 -5.79
CA ASN A 110 34.52 -0.98 -6.05
C ASN A 110 35.94 -0.52 -5.70
N ALA A 111 36.17 0.79 -5.55
CA ALA A 111 37.43 1.34 -5.04
C ALA A 111 37.66 1.06 -3.55
N ILE A 112 36.57 0.85 -2.79
CA ILE A 112 36.62 0.42 -1.41
C ILE A 112 36.89 -1.10 -1.42
N GLY A 113 37.79 -1.56 -0.55
CA GLY A 113 38.16 -2.98 -0.46
C GLY A 113 37.00 -3.88 -0.04
N GLN A 114 37.29 -4.97 0.66
CA GLN A 114 36.22 -5.85 1.13
C GLN A 114 35.33 -5.14 2.15
N VAL A 115 34.03 -5.08 1.87
CA VAL A 115 33.02 -4.45 2.71
C VAL A 115 32.08 -5.50 3.29
N ILE A 116 31.67 -5.30 4.54
CA ILE A 116 30.72 -6.17 5.24
C ILE A 116 29.38 -5.46 5.28
N LEU A 117 28.35 -6.08 4.71
CA LEU A 117 26.99 -5.58 4.78
C LEU A 117 26.23 -6.24 5.94
N THR A 118 25.62 -5.40 6.76
CA THR A 118 24.80 -5.80 7.90
C THR A 118 23.33 -5.93 7.50
N PRO A 119 22.65 -7.03 7.85
CA PRO A 119 21.23 -7.22 7.52
C PRO A 119 20.32 -6.40 8.44
N TRP A 120 19.42 -5.64 7.83
CA TRP A 120 18.35 -4.89 8.47
C TRP A 120 17.00 -5.33 7.92
N LEU A 121 16.00 -5.49 8.80
CA LEU A 121 14.61 -5.63 8.40
C LEU A 121 13.93 -4.27 8.52
N GLY A 122 13.56 -3.68 7.39
CA GLY A 122 12.75 -2.47 7.32
C GLY A 122 11.28 -2.82 7.20
N VAL A 123 10.42 -2.18 7.99
CA VAL A 123 8.96 -2.36 7.95
C VAL A 123 8.27 -1.02 8.11
N ASN A 124 7.31 -0.74 7.22
CA ASN A 124 6.47 0.45 7.29
C ASN A 124 5.07 0.06 7.78
N PHE A 125 4.67 0.62 8.92
CA PHE A 125 3.37 0.40 9.55
C PHE A 125 2.46 1.59 9.31
N LYS A 126 1.18 1.31 9.12
CA LYS A 126 0.09 2.27 9.23
C LYS A 126 -0.75 1.94 10.45
N VAL A 127 -0.90 2.90 11.35
CA VAL A 127 -1.76 2.80 12.52
C VAL A 127 -2.95 3.74 12.30
N SER A 128 -4.15 3.17 12.21
CA SER A 128 -5.39 3.92 12.01
C SER A 128 -6.22 3.88 13.29
N TYR A 129 -6.44 5.05 13.90
CA TYR A 129 -7.36 5.27 15.01
C TYR A 129 -8.73 5.60 14.43
N CYS A 130 -9.66 4.64 14.49
CA CYS A 130 -10.97 4.71 13.86
C CYS A 130 -12.08 4.96 14.90
N CYS A 131 -12.91 5.97 14.65
CA CYS A 131 -14.22 6.22 15.24
C CYS A 131 -15.10 6.95 14.20
N ASP A 132 -15.90 7.95 14.63
CA ASP A 132 -16.59 8.90 13.75
C ASP A 132 -15.64 9.65 12.80
N ARG A 133 -14.36 9.70 13.16
CA ARG A 133 -13.26 10.18 12.32
C ARG A 133 -12.14 9.14 12.33
N THR A 134 -11.39 9.07 11.23
CA THR A 134 -10.18 8.23 11.18
C THR A 134 -8.94 9.12 11.18
N LYS A 135 -8.03 8.87 12.12
CA LYS A 135 -6.68 9.44 12.15
C LYS A 135 -5.69 8.35 11.78
N GLU A 136 -4.84 8.60 10.80
CA GLU A 136 -3.82 7.65 10.36
C GLU A 136 -2.43 8.19 10.66
N MET A 137 -1.56 7.30 11.15
CA MET A 137 -0.15 7.57 11.43
C MET A 137 0.70 6.54 10.69
N LEU A 138 1.83 7.00 10.14
CA LEU A 138 2.81 6.15 9.48
C LEU A 138 4.04 6.03 10.36
N TYR A 139 4.53 4.81 10.53
CA TYR A 139 5.75 4.54 11.28
C TYR A 139 6.70 3.72 10.41
N SER A 140 7.94 4.18 10.29
CA SER A 140 8.99 3.43 9.61
C SER A 140 10.00 2.93 10.62
N PHE A 141 10.15 1.61 10.72
CA PHE A 141 11.13 1.00 11.62
C PHE A 141 12.08 0.10 10.87
N GLY A 142 13.35 0.17 11.27
CA GLY A 142 14.40 -0.75 10.88
C GLY A 142 14.89 -1.49 12.10
N ILE A 143 15.10 -2.80 11.99
CA ILE A 143 15.73 -3.59 13.05
C ILE A 143 16.95 -4.31 12.50
N ASN A 144 18.10 -4.10 13.13
CA ASN A 144 19.32 -4.79 12.78
C ASN A 144 19.20 -6.26 13.18
N LEU A 145 19.36 -7.18 12.22
CA LEU A 145 19.18 -8.62 12.43
C LEU A 145 20.39 -9.31 13.08
N LEU A 146 21.45 -8.57 13.37
CA LEU A 146 22.59 -9.03 14.17
C LEU A 146 22.47 -8.60 15.62
N THR A 147 22.25 -7.30 15.85
CA THR A 147 22.26 -6.70 17.20
C THR A 147 20.89 -6.61 17.85
N GLY A 148 19.83 -6.56 17.03
CA GLY A 148 18.46 -6.30 17.49
C GLY A 148 18.17 -4.83 17.82
N ILE A 149 19.08 -3.92 17.49
CA ILE A 149 18.85 -2.47 17.62
C ILE A 149 17.74 -2.05 16.66
N ILE A 150 16.76 -1.30 17.18
CA ILE A 150 15.66 -0.71 16.42
C ILE A 150 16.02 0.74 16.12
N LYS A 151 15.78 1.15 14.87
CA LYS A 151 15.93 2.52 14.37
C LYS A 151 14.56 3.00 13.87
N GLU A 152 14.15 4.18 14.32
CA GLU A 152 12.98 4.89 13.83
C GLU A 152 13.33 5.65 12.55
N ASP A 153 12.32 6.08 11.78
CA ASP A 153 12.47 6.78 10.49
C ASP A 153 13.42 6.07 9.52
N PHE A 154 13.37 4.74 9.52
CA PHE A 154 14.29 3.92 8.74
C PHE A 154 14.14 4.15 7.22
N HIS A 155 12.93 4.46 6.75
CA HIS A 155 12.68 4.80 5.35
C HIS A 155 13.49 6.01 4.90
N GLU A 156 13.66 7.04 5.73
CA GLU A 156 14.46 8.21 5.38
C GLU A 156 15.93 7.83 5.20
N THR A 157 16.44 6.95 6.07
CA THR A 157 17.82 6.45 5.99
C THR A 157 18.08 5.71 4.69
N ILE A 158 17.16 4.84 4.25
CA ILE A 158 17.33 4.13 2.98
C ILE A 158 17.16 5.07 1.78
N CYS A 159 16.34 6.12 1.86
CA CYS A 159 16.23 7.06 0.74
C CYS A 159 17.51 7.87 0.47
N GLU A 160 18.45 7.92 1.42
CA GLU A 160 19.75 8.59 1.26
C GLU A 160 20.80 7.72 0.53
N SER A 161 20.59 6.40 0.46
CA SER A 161 21.54 5.45 -0.13
C SER A 161 21.06 4.91 -1.48
N GLU A 162 22.01 4.50 -2.32
CA GLU A 162 21.71 3.76 -3.54
C GLU A 162 21.74 2.25 -3.27
N PHE A 163 20.86 1.51 -3.94
CA PHE A 163 20.74 0.06 -3.78
C PHE A 163 20.79 -0.66 -5.12
N ASP A 164 21.23 -1.92 -5.05
CA ASP A 164 21.10 -2.92 -6.10
C ASP A 164 20.34 -4.16 -5.59
N THR A 165 19.77 -4.92 -6.52
CA THR A 165 19.09 -6.20 -6.23
C THR A 165 20.07 -7.37 -6.08
N VAL A 166 21.33 -7.17 -6.46
CA VAL A 166 22.41 -8.16 -6.40
C VAL A 166 23.57 -7.54 -5.61
N PRO A 167 24.21 -8.28 -4.68
CA PRO A 167 25.37 -7.77 -3.97
C PRO A 167 26.55 -7.54 -4.91
N ALA A 168 27.34 -6.49 -4.65
CA ALA A 168 28.59 -6.25 -5.35
C ALA A 168 29.63 -7.36 -5.06
N ASP A 169 30.55 -7.61 -5.99
CA ASP A 169 31.56 -8.67 -5.88
C ASP A 169 32.49 -8.49 -4.66
N ASN A 170 32.69 -7.25 -4.22
CA ASN A 170 33.50 -6.90 -3.04
C ASN A 170 32.71 -6.87 -1.72
N ALA A 171 31.41 -7.16 -1.74
CA ALA A 171 30.53 -7.10 -0.58
C ALA A 171 30.22 -8.48 0.00
N PHE A 172 30.52 -8.67 1.28
CA PHE A 172 30.14 -9.85 2.05
C PHE A 172 28.90 -9.55 2.89
N HIS A 173 27.82 -10.29 2.68
CA HIS A 173 26.61 -10.16 3.49
C HIS A 173 26.64 -11.12 4.68
N VAL A 174 26.39 -10.60 5.88
CA VAL A 174 26.39 -11.42 7.11
C VAL A 174 25.08 -12.19 7.23
N GLN A 175 25.15 -13.43 7.70
CA GLN A 175 23.95 -14.21 8.01
C GLN A 175 23.19 -13.62 9.21
N CYS A 176 21.86 -13.59 9.10
CA CYS A 176 21.00 -13.08 10.15
C CYS A 176 21.07 -13.97 11.41
N ILE A 177 21.45 -13.39 12.55
CA ILE A 177 21.40 -14.08 13.85
C ILE A 177 19.95 -14.12 14.34
N ILE A 178 19.24 -13.02 14.17
CA ILE A 178 17.82 -12.87 14.49
C ILE A 178 17.02 -13.18 13.22
N LYS A 179 16.13 -14.18 13.30
CA LYS A 179 15.24 -14.51 12.17
C LYS A 179 14.28 -13.35 11.90
N PRO A 180 13.98 -13.01 10.62
CA PRO A 180 13.09 -11.91 10.27
C PRO A 180 11.73 -11.94 10.98
N VAL A 181 11.12 -13.13 11.12
CA VAL A 181 9.83 -13.29 11.83
C VAL A 181 9.92 -12.83 13.29
N ARG A 182 10.99 -13.18 14.01
CA ARG A 182 11.20 -12.73 15.40
C ARG A 182 11.50 -11.24 15.49
N ALA A 183 12.15 -10.69 14.47
CA ALA A 183 12.42 -9.27 14.39
C ALA A 183 11.10 -8.49 14.18
N LEU A 184 10.22 -9.00 13.33
CA LEU A 184 8.87 -8.45 13.11
C LEU A 184 8.02 -8.48 14.39
N GLU A 185 8.04 -9.58 15.16
CA GLU A 185 7.37 -9.65 16.47
C GLU A 185 7.83 -8.53 17.42
N ARG A 186 9.13 -8.21 17.42
CA ARG A 186 9.67 -7.10 18.23
C ARG A 186 9.22 -5.74 17.75
N LEU A 187 9.11 -5.53 16.43
CA LEU A 187 8.59 -4.29 15.86
C LEU A 187 7.10 -4.11 16.20
N ASN A 188 6.29 -5.17 16.10
CA ASN A 188 4.89 -5.16 16.53
C ASN A 188 4.75 -4.77 18.00
N ALA A 189 5.53 -5.40 18.89
CA ALA A 189 5.53 -5.05 20.31
C ALA A 189 6.02 -3.61 20.60
N THR A 190 6.79 -3.02 19.69
CA THR A 190 7.23 -1.62 19.79
C THR A 190 6.09 -0.67 19.41
N ILE A 191 5.38 -0.97 18.30
CA ILE A 191 4.16 -0.25 17.90
C ILE A 191 3.10 -0.31 19.01
N GLU A 192 2.85 -1.48 19.59
CA GLU A 192 1.87 -1.64 20.67
C GLU A 192 2.21 -0.74 21.87
N LYS A 193 3.49 -0.67 22.27
CA LYS A 193 3.93 0.23 23.34
C LYS A 193 3.78 1.71 23.01
N ILE A 194 3.93 2.09 21.74
CA ILE A 194 3.69 3.47 21.30
C ILE A 194 2.20 3.78 21.43
N ILE A 195 1.34 2.89 20.91
CA ILE A 195 -0.11 3.02 21.00
C ILE A 195 -0.57 3.09 22.46
N GLU A 196 -0.05 2.26 23.36
CA GLU A 196 -0.40 2.30 24.79
C GLU A 196 -0.05 3.63 25.46
N ARG A 197 1.00 4.32 25.00
CA ARG A 197 1.46 5.60 25.55
C ARG A 197 0.78 6.82 24.92
N ASP A 198 0.14 6.64 23.77
CA ASP A 198 -0.58 7.71 23.09
C ASP A 198 -1.77 8.21 23.92
N ASP A 199 -2.23 9.42 23.58
CA ASP A 199 -3.44 9.98 24.16
C ASP A 199 -4.69 9.28 23.62
N HIS A 200 -5.43 8.61 24.52
CA HIS A 200 -6.70 7.90 24.23
C HIS A 200 -7.94 8.74 24.53
N SER A 201 -7.78 10.05 24.74
CA SER A 201 -8.90 10.98 24.95
C SER A 201 -9.95 10.91 23.83
N TRP A 202 -9.50 10.71 22.59
CA TRP A 202 -10.36 10.59 21.39
C TRP A 202 -11.45 9.53 21.56
N ALA A 203 -11.12 8.36 22.14
CA ALA A 203 -12.07 7.27 22.33
C ALA A 203 -13.14 7.64 23.37
N THR A 204 -12.72 8.35 24.42
CA THR A 204 -13.63 8.85 25.46
C THR A 204 -14.55 9.94 24.92
N GLU A 205 -14.04 10.83 24.06
CA GLU A 205 -14.84 11.86 23.39
C GLU A 205 -15.84 11.26 22.40
N ALA A 206 -15.42 10.28 21.59
CA ALA A 206 -16.28 9.56 20.66
C ALA A 206 -17.47 8.93 21.41
N LYS A 207 -17.21 8.29 22.56
CA LYS A 207 -18.27 7.73 23.42
C LYS A 207 -19.25 8.79 23.95
N LYS A 208 -18.77 9.98 24.31
CA LYS A 208 -19.64 11.09 24.74
C LYS A 208 -20.52 11.59 23.59
N ARG A 209 -19.98 11.67 22.37
CA ARG A 209 -20.73 12.04 21.16
C ARG A 209 -21.79 10.99 20.83
N TRP A 210 -21.43 9.72 20.87
CA TRP A 210 -22.36 8.60 20.72
C TRP A 210 -23.54 8.70 21.71
N GLN A 211 -23.27 8.90 23.00
CA GLN A 211 -24.33 9.08 24.00
C GLN A 211 -25.22 10.30 23.78
N ARG A 212 -24.71 11.33 23.11
CA ARG A 212 -25.51 12.50 22.74
C ARG A 212 -26.41 12.17 21.56
N ASP A 213 -25.87 11.55 20.52
CA ASP A 213 -26.60 11.21 19.31
C ASP A 213 -27.64 10.11 19.57
N GLN A 214 -27.32 9.13 20.40
CA GLN A 214 -28.27 8.12 20.88
C GLN A 214 -29.45 8.76 21.60
N ARG A 215 -29.20 9.77 22.47
CA ARG A 215 -30.28 10.50 23.15
C ARG A 215 -31.15 11.30 22.20
N VAL A 216 -30.56 11.87 21.15
CA VAL A 216 -31.31 12.58 20.12
C VAL A 216 -32.19 11.58 19.36
N LEU A 217 -31.65 10.44 18.96
CA LEU A 217 -32.41 9.37 18.32
C LEU A 217 -33.56 8.90 19.22
N ASP A 218 -33.27 8.61 20.49
CA ASP A 218 -34.28 8.14 21.45
C ASP A 218 -35.41 9.17 21.65
N TYR A 219 -35.09 10.48 21.64
CA TYR A 219 -36.08 11.55 21.74
C TYR A 219 -37.02 11.61 20.51
N PHE A 220 -36.51 11.38 19.30
CA PHE A 220 -37.35 11.38 18.09
C PHE A 220 -38.41 10.27 18.09
N TYR A 221 -38.15 9.16 18.78
CA TYR A 221 -39.04 7.99 18.86
C TYR A 221 -39.62 7.81 20.28
N GLU A 222 -39.66 8.86 21.10
CA GLU A 222 -40.13 8.79 22.50
C GLU A 222 -41.64 8.53 22.61
N GLU A 223 -42.43 9.05 21.66
CA GLU A 223 -43.89 8.93 21.65
C GLU A 223 -44.41 7.67 20.91
N GLU A 224 -43.52 6.86 20.32
CA GLU A 224 -43.90 5.62 19.65
C GLU A 224 -43.85 4.43 20.62
N GLU A 225 -45.02 3.83 20.91
CA GLU A 225 -45.12 2.64 21.80
C GLU A 225 -44.37 1.43 21.23
N ASP A 226 -44.48 1.21 19.91
CA ASP A 226 -43.75 0.17 19.18
C ASP A 226 -42.70 0.81 18.27
N LYS A 227 -41.43 0.68 18.63
CA LYS A 227 -40.32 1.23 17.85
C LYS A 227 -40.22 0.54 16.48
N PRO A 228 -40.19 1.29 15.38
CA PRO A 228 -40.11 0.75 14.03
C PRO A 228 -38.71 0.20 13.72
N GLU A 229 -38.62 -0.68 12.73
CA GLU A 229 -37.35 -1.30 12.30
C GLU A 229 -36.28 -0.27 11.91
N CYS A 230 -36.69 0.92 11.42
CA CYS A 230 -35.75 1.99 11.10
C CYS A 230 -34.99 2.52 12.32
N TYR A 231 -35.59 2.52 13.52
CA TYR A 231 -34.91 2.90 14.75
C TYR A 231 -33.77 1.92 15.07
N ASP A 232 -34.01 0.61 14.94
CA ASP A 232 -32.99 -0.40 15.24
C ASP A 232 -31.84 -0.37 14.23
N ILE A 233 -32.14 -0.13 12.95
CA ILE A 233 -31.13 0.06 11.90
C ILE A 233 -30.27 1.28 12.21
N GLU A 234 -30.89 2.41 12.56
CA GLU A 234 -30.17 3.67 12.83
C GLU A 234 -29.35 3.59 14.12
N LYS A 235 -29.90 2.97 15.18
CA LYS A 235 -29.18 2.69 16.42
C LYS A 235 -27.94 1.83 16.18
N LYS A 236 -28.08 0.77 15.37
CA LYS A 236 -26.95 -0.09 15.00
C LYS A 236 -25.91 0.67 14.16
N ALA A 237 -26.36 1.52 13.23
CA ALA A 237 -25.46 2.37 12.46
C ALA A 237 -24.66 3.35 13.35
N LEU A 238 -25.31 3.95 14.36
CA LEU A 238 -24.64 4.79 15.36
C LEU A 238 -23.61 3.99 16.16
N GLU A 239 -23.95 2.77 16.60
CA GLU A 239 -23.01 1.89 17.30
C GLU A 239 -21.80 1.58 16.43
N GLU A 240 -21.99 1.16 15.18
CA GLU A 240 -20.90 0.86 14.25
C GLU A 240 -20.03 2.08 13.92
N GLN A 241 -20.63 3.27 13.80
CA GLN A 241 -19.93 4.52 13.50
C GLN A 241 -19.02 4.96 14.66
N TYR A 242 -19.48 4.81 15.90
CA TYR A 242 -18.75 5.26 17.09
C TYR A 242 -17.87 4.17 17.72
N ASP A 243 -17.90 2.95 17.21
CA ASP A 243 -17.08 1.84 17.68
C ASP A 243 -15.59 2.13 17.50
N THR A 244 -14.92 2.42 18.62
CA THR A 244 -13.53 2.87 18.64
C THR A 244 -12.59 1.69 18.42
N LYS A 245 -11.83 1.72 17.33
CA LYS A 245 -10.89 0.65 16.96
C LYS A 245 -9.55 1.22 16.55
N ILE A 246 -8.48 0.53 16.94
CA ILE A 246 -7.13 0.82 16.42
C ILE A 246 -6.76 -0.33 15.49
N LYS A 247 -6.42 0.01 14.23
CA LYS A 247 -5.99 -0.96 13.22
C LYS A 247 -4.51 -0.75 12.94
N ILE A 248 -3.74 -1.83 13.00
CA ILE A 248 -2.32 -1.86 12.62
C ILE A 248 -2.23 -2.64 11.32
N GLU A 249 -1.66 -2.02 10.29
CA GLU A 249 -1.46 -2.62 8.97
C GLU A 249 0.01 -2.47 8.57
N ILE A 250 0.64 -3.55 8.11
CA ILE A 250 1.96 -3.47 7.46
C ILE A 250 1.72 -3.05 6.01
N ILE A 251 2.31 -1.93 5.60
CA ILE A 251 2.17 -1.40 4.23
C ILE A 251 3.10 -2.17 3.30
N ASN A 252 4.38 -2.26 3.69
CA ASN A 252 5.43 -2.98 3.01
C ASN A 252 6.60 -3.22 3.98
N GLY A 253 7.55 -4.05 3.55
CA GLY A 253 8.81 -4.23 4.25
C GLY A 253 9.91 -4.73 3.33
N GLY A 254 11.07 -5.00 3.87
CA GLY A 254 12.17 -5.55 3.09
C GLY A 254 13.40 -5.86 3.92
N LEU A 255 14.29 -6.65 3.33
CA LEU A 255 15.64 -6.88 3.85
C LEU A 255 16.63 -5.96 3.15
N PHE A 256 17.31 -5.16 3.94
CA PHE A 256 18.30 -4.19 3.47
C PHE A 256 19.66 -4.58 4.04
N TYR A 257 20.65 -4.72 3.17
CA TYR A 257 22.03 -5.01 3.55
C TYR A 257 22.83 -3.72 3.46
N LEU A 258 23.15 -3.14 4.62
CA LEU A 258 23.75 -1.80 4.76
C LEU A 258 25.21 -1.88 5.23
N TYR A 259 26.06 -1.00 4.69
CA TYR A 259 27.48 -0.85 5.05
C TYR A 259 27.68 -0.14 6.38
#